data_AF-A0A356NC44-F1
#
_entry.id   AF-A0A356NC44-F1
#
_cell.length_a   1.000
_cell.length_b   1.000
_cell.length_c   1.000
_cell.angle_alpha   90.00
_cell.angle_beta   90.00
_cell.angle_gamma   90.00
#
_symmetry.space_group_name_H-M   'P 1'
#
loop_
_entity.id
_entity.type
_entity.pdbx_description
1 polymer ?
#
loop_
_entity_poly.entity_id
_entity_poly.type
_entity_poly.pdbx_seq_one_letter_code
_entity_poly.pdbx_strand_id
1 'polypeptide(L)'
;MEKVALDRFTRLTFAKDCFKSLAKLPFAPCSAKTLVKLLQVLSQLADERDKGSTQSIEEHQIYKNHFTGDKAWFSDSSETEKQRFRRKLTFPHPERPGKRLFCPYHGKEQHSLLRLHFSWRIQPGQPVYVVYIGPKLTKK
;
A
#
# COMPACT_ATOMS: atom_id res chain seq x y z
N MET A 1 -5.28 -15.34 -0.56
CA MET A 1 -4.79 -14.02 -1.01
C MET A 1 -3.41 -13.74 -0.42
N GLU A 2 -3.24 -13.81 0.89
CA GLU A 2 -1.95 -13.65 1.58
C GLU A 2 -0.81 -14.48 0.96
N LYS A 3 -0.99 -15.80 0.82
CA LYS A 3 0.01 -16.68 0.16
C LYS A 3 0.42 -16.18 -1.24
N VAL A 4 -0.55 -15.85 -2.08
CA VAL A 4 -0.30 -15.32 -3.43
C VAL A 4 0.48 -14.00 -3.38
N ALA A 5 0.19 -13.14 -2.40
CA ALA A 5 0.90 -11.88 -2.26
C ALA A 5 2.37 -12.08 -1.85
N LEU A 6 2.61 -12.95 -0.87
CA LEU A 6 3.95 -13.29 -0.39
C LEU A 6 4.79 -13.99 -1.46
N ASP A 7 4.21 -14.90 -2.22
CA ASP A 7 4.92 -15.67 -3.25
C ASP A 7 5.23 -14.83 -4.50
N ARG A 8 4.34 -13.89 -4.87
CA ARG A 8 4.42 -13.18 -6.17
C ARG A 8 5.13 -11.84 -6.10
N PHE A 9 5.07 -11.12 -4.98
CA PHE A 9 5.54 -9.74 -4.90
C PHE A 9 6.79 -9.63 -4.03
N THR A 10 7.90 -10.20 -4.50
CA THR A 10 9.20 -10.23 -3.80
C THR A 10 9.81 -8.85 -3.56
N ARG A 11 9.37 -7.84 -4.32
CA ARG A 11 9.77 -6.43 -4.17
C ARG A 11 9.05 -5.70 -3.03
N LEU A 12 8.00 -6.31 -2.48
CA LEU A 12 7.21 -5.76 -1.39
C LEU A 12 7.53 -6.51 -0.10
N THR A 13 7.83 -5.76 0.96
CA THR A 13 8.02 -6.33 2.30
C THR A 13 6.72 -6.20 3.08
N PHE A 14 6.09 -7.32 3.41
CA PHE A 14 4.83 -7.33 4.15
C PHE A 14 5.09 -7.34 5.66
N ALA A 15 4.45 -6.45 6.42
CA ALA A 15 4.48 -6.52 7.87
C ALA A 15 3.77 -7.81 8.36
N LYS A 16 4.28 -8.43 9.43
CA LYS A 16 3.80 -9.71 9.97
C LYS A 16 2.28 -9.79 10.12
N ASP A 17 1.65 -8.72 10.58
CA ASP A 17 0.22 -8.66 10.87
C ASP A 17 -0.60 -7.91 9.80
N CYS A 18 -0.03 -7.60 8.62
CA CYS A 18 -0.70 -6.71 7.67
C CYS A 18 -2.01 -7.30 7.11
N PHE A 19 -2.12 -8.63 7.00
CA PHE A 19 -3.34 -9.31 6.54
C PHE A 19 -4.33 -9.66 7.66
N LYS A 20 -3.96 -9.47 8.93
CA LYS A 20 -4.75 -9.91 10.10
C LYS A 20 -6.18 -9.41 10.10
N SER A 21 -6.41 -8.20 9.58
CA SER A 21 -7.75 -7.61 9.49
C SER A 21 -8.64 -8.28 8.45
N LEU A 22 -8.06 -8.84 7.38
CA LEU A 22 -8.81 -9.55 6.34
C LEU A 22 -9.35 -10.90 6.83
N ALA A 23 -8.61 -11.58 7.72
CA ALA A 23 -9.03 -12.88 8.27
C ALA A 23 -10.37 -12.82 9.03
N LYS A 24 -10.80 -11.63 9.45
CA LYS A 24 -12.06 -11.38 10.16
C LYS A 24 -13.23 -11.03 9.23
N LEU A 25 -13.00 -10.95 7.92
CA LEU A 25 -14.00 -10.52 6.95
C LEU A 25 -14.43 -11.70 6.06
N PRO A 26 -15.68 -11.69 5.57
CA PRO A 26 -16.08 -12.65 4.56
C PRO A 26 -15.22 -12.47 3.30
N PHE A 27 -14.87 -13.60 2.68
CA PHE A 27 -14.05 -13.57 1.48
C PHE A 27 -14.84 -13.02 0.29
N ALA A 28 -14.36 -11.92 -0.28
CA ALA A 28 -14.90 -11.31 -1.49
C ALA A 28 -13.90 -11.46 -2.65
N PRO A 29 -14.16 -12.34 -3.65
CA PRO A 29 -13.24 -12.59 -4.76
C PRO A 29 -12.88 -11.32 -5.54
N CYS A 30 -13.86 -10.43 -5.75
CA CYS A 30 -13.67 -9.15 -6.43
C CYS A 30 -12.68 -8.24 -5.68
N SER A 31 -12.79 -8.16 -4.35
CA SER A 31 -11.87 -7.38 -3.52
C SER A 31 -10.48 -8.00 -3.51
N ALA A 32 -10.37 -9.33 -3.43
CA ALA A 32 -9.09 -10.02 -3.51
C ALA A 32 -8.37 -9.75 -4.84
N LYS A 33 -9.09 -9.80 -5.98
CA LYS A 33 -8.55 -9.47 -7.30
C LYS A 33 -8.06 -8.02 -7.37
N THR A 34 -8.82 -7.08 -6.82
CA THR A 34 -8.44 -5.66 -6.78
C THR A 34 -7.22 -5.42 -5.90
N LEU A 35 -7.15 -6.04 -4.72
CA LEU A 35 -5.97 -5.93 -3.85
C LEU A 35 -4.70 -6.48 -4.52
N VAL A 36 -4.79 -7.60 -5.23
CA VAL A 36 -3.67 -8.15 -6.01
C VAL A 36 -3.23 -7.17 -7.10
N LYS A 37 -4.17 -6.50 -7.78
CA LYS A 37 -3.83 -5.45 -8.77
C LYS A 37 -3.12 -4.25 -8.12
N LEU A 38 -3.57 -3.81 -6.94
CA LEU A 38 -2.90 -2.73 -6.20
C LEU A 38 -1.46 -3.13 -5.84
N LEU A 39 -1.26 -4.34 -5.34
CA LEU A 39 0.09 -4.86 -5.05
C LEU A 39 0.95 -4.94 -6.31
N GLN A 40 0.38 -5.37 -7.44
CA GLN A 40 1.09 -5.41 -8.71
C GLN A 40 1.58 -4.02 -9.15
N VAL A 41 0.72 -3.00 -9.06
CA VAL A 41 1.11 -1.62 -9.40
C VAL A 41 2.22 -1.10 -8.47
N LEU A 42 2.16 -1.41 -7.17
CA LEU A 42 3.22 -1.03 -6.22
C LEU A 42 4.55 -1.73 -6.53
N SER A 43 4.51 -3.03 -6.87
CA SER A 43 5.70 -3.78 -7.25
C SER A 43 6.32 -3.22 -8.52
N GLN A 44 5.51 -2.96 -9.56
CA GLN A 44 5.97 -2.34 -10.80
C GLN A 44 6.59 -0.97 -10.57
N LEU A 45 5.98 -0.15 -9.71
CA LEU A 45 6.55 1.15 -9.36
C LEU A 45 7.90 1.03 -8.64
N ALA A 46 8.06 0.03 -7.76
CA ALA A 46 9.33 -0.24 -7.10
C ALA A 46 10.40 -0.70 -8.09
N ASP A 47 10.04 -1.58 -9.03
CA ASP A 47 10.95 -2.06 -10.08
C ASP A 47 11.40 -0.92 -11.01
N GLU A 48 10.47 -0.07 -11.46
CA GLU A 48 10.81 1.09 -12.31
C GLU A 48 11.73 2.08 -11.60
N ARG A 49 11.53 2.31 -10.30
CA ARG A 49 12.40 3.18 -9.50
C ARG A 49 13.82 2.64 -9.36
N ASP A 50 13.99 1.32 -9.30
CA ASP A 50 15.31 0.69 -9.20
C ASP A 50 16.12 0.77 -10.51
N LYS A 51 15.45 0.91 -11.67
CA LYS A 51 16.12 0.91 -12.99
C LYS A 51 16.95 2.16 -13.30
N GLY A 52 16.85 3.26 -12.53
CA GLY A 52 17.80 4.37 -12.63
C GLY A 52 17.21 5.78 -12.83
N SER A 53 18.11 6.76 -12.86
CA SER A 53 18.07 8.10 -12.23
C SER A 53 17.15 9.19 -12.80
N THR A 54 16.18 8.84 -13.64
CA THR A 54 15.27 9.83 -14.25
C THR A 54 13.90 9.18 -14.32
N GLN A 55 12.84 9.92 -13.95
CA GLN A 55 11.45 9.44 -14.00
C GLN A 55 11.22 8.73 -15.34
N SER A 56 11.21 7.39 -15.33
CA SER A 56 11.02 6.64 -16.56
C SER A 56 9.63 7.00 -17.10
N ILE A 57 9.45 6.98 -18.42
CA ILE A 57 8.14 7.22 -19.03
C ILE A 57 7.09 6.28 -18.40
N GLU A 58 7.50 5.05 -18.09
CA GLU A 58 6.70 4.04 -17.41
C GLU A 58 6.36 4.43 -15.96
N GLU A 59 7.33 4.92 -15.19
CA GLU A 59 7.10 5.44 -13.84
C GLU A 59 6.08 6.59 -13.87
N HIS A 60 6.27 7.56 -14.76
CA HIS A 60 5.35 8.68 -14.93
C HIS A 60 3.94 8.20 -15.33
N GLN A 61 3.85 7.20 -16.22
CA GLN A 61 2.59 6.62 -16.63
C GLN A 61 1.87 5.91 -15.47
N ILE A 62 2.61 5.19 -14.62
CA ILE A 62 2.06 4.57 -13.40
C ILE A 62 1.50 5.64 -12.46
N TYR A 63 2.25 6.72 -12.22
CA TYR A 63 1.80 7.85 -11.40
C TYR A 63 0.53 8.48 -11.96
N LYS A 64 0.54 8.83 -13.25
CA LYS A 64 -0.61 9.46 -13.92
C LYS A 64 -1.85 8.57 -13.84
N ASN A 65 -1.71 7.27 -14.11
CA ASN A 65 -2.84 6.34 -14.18
C ASN A 65 -3.41 5.96 -12.81
N HIS A 66 -2.57 5.88 -11.77
CA HIS A 66 -2.95 5.24 -10.51
C HIS A 66 -2.89 6.17 -9.29
N PHE A 67 -2.15 7.28 -9.34
CA PHE A 67 -1.93 8.18 -8.21
C PHE A 67 -2.54 9.58 -8.42
N THR A 68 -3.04 9.90 -9.62
CA THR A 68 -3.63 11.20 -9.95
C THR A 68 -5.08 11.10 -10.41
N GLY A 69 -5.83 12.18 -10.22
CA GLY A 69 -7.25 12.29 -10.59
C GLY A 69 -8.23 11.77 -9.53
N ASP A 70 -9.52 12.08 -9.72
CA ASP A 70 -10.57 11.80 -8.73
C ASP A 70 -10.79 10.29 -8.48
N LYS A 71 -10.46 9.47 -9.48
CA LYS A 71 -10.56 8.00 -9.42
C LYS A 71 -9.21 7.33 -9.16
N ALA A 72 -8.23 8.08 -8.62
CA ALA A 72 -6.93 7.54 -8.28
C ALA A 72 -7.05 6.32 -7.36
N TRP A 73 -6.32 5.27 -7.72
CA TRP A 73 -6.26 4.01 -6.96
C TRP A 73 -5.48 4.20 -5.66
N PHE A 74 -4.47 5.06 -5.69
CA PHE A 74 -3.65 5.42 -4.55
C PHE A 74 -3.80 6.89 -4.23
N SER A 75 -3.86 7.23 -2.95
CA SER A 75 -3.77 8.62 -2.52
C SER A 75 -3.17 8.72 -1.13
N ASP A 76 -2.73 9.92 -0.80
CA ASP A 76 -2.43 10.28 0.58
C ASP A 76 -3.73 10.46 1.38
N SER A 77 -3.62 10.41 2.70
CA SER A 77 -4.68 10.87 3.59
C SER A 77 -4.69 12.40 3.64
N SER A 78 -5.85 13.00 3.91
CA SER A 78 -5.93 14.45 4.13
C SER A 78 -5.14 14.88 5.37
N GLU A 79 -4.73 16.15 5.46
CA GLU A 79 -3.97 16.65 6.60
C GLU A 79 -4.74 16.49 7.93
N THR A 80 -6.03 16.76 7.91
CA THR A 80 -6.92 16.53 9.05
C THR A 80 -6.99 15.05 9.45
N GLU A 81 -7.05 14.12 8.49
CA GLU A 81 -7.00 12.68 8.78
C GLU A 81 -5.64 12.26 9.32
N LYS A 82 -4.54 12.78 8.77
CA LYS A 82 -3.18 12.51 9.25
C LYS A 82 -3.01 12.93 10.71
N GLN A 83 -3.48 14.11 11.08
CA GLN A 83 -3.39 14.61 12.45
C GLN A 83 -4.27 13.78 13.39
N ARG A 84 -5.55 13.62 13.04
CA ARG A 84 -6.54 12.91 13.87
C ARG A 84 -6.20 11.43 14.08
N PHE A 85 -5.72 10.76 13.04
CA PHE A 85 -5.49 9.32 13.03
C PHE A 85 -4.00 8.96 13.03
N ARG A 86 -3.11 9.90 13.37
CA ARG A 86 -1.65 9.71 13.36
C ARG A 86 -1.22 8.40 14.01
N ARG A 87 -1.76 8.10 15.20
CA ARG A 87 -1.45 6.86 15.93
C ARG A 87 -1.88 5.60 15.18
N LYS A 88 -3.04 5.62 14.52
CA LYS A 88 -3.57 4.49 13.72
C LYS A 88 -2.85 4.33 12.38
N LEU A 89 -2.33 5.43 11.83
CA LEU A 89 -1.55 5.46 10.59
C LEU A 89 -0.05 5.24 10.83
N THR A 90 0.35 4.95 12.07
CA THR A 90 1.75 4.70 12.45
C THR A 90 1.92 3.24 12.86
N PHE A 91 2.65 2.47 12.06
CA PHE A 91 2.82 1.03 12.20
C PHE A 91 4.22 0.69 12.70
N PRO A 92 4.44 -0.48 13.33
CA PRO A 92 5.78 -1.00 13.58
C PRO A 92 6.56 -1.17 12.27
N HIS A 93 7.86 -0.88 12.27
CA HIS A 93 8.70 -1.12 11.11
C HIS A 93 8.93 -2.63 10.92
N PRO A 94 8.67 -3.21 9.72
CA PRO A 94 8.75 -4.67 9.52
C PRO A 94 10.14 -5.27 9.82
N GLU A 95 11.21 -4.55 9.45
CA GLU A 95 12.59 -5.06 9.57
C GLU A 95 13.43 -4.40 10.68
N ARG A 96 12.91 -3.38 11.37
CA ARG A 96 13.68 -2.58 12.35
C ARG A 96 12.94 -2.55 13.68
N PRO A 97 13.18 -3.52 14.59
CA PRO A 97 12.53 -3.58 15.89
C PRO A 97 12.62 -2.25 16.65
N GLY A 98 11.54 -1.84 17.30
CA GLY A 98 11.44 -0.57 18.03
C GLY A 98 11.27 0.69 17.15
N LYS A 99 11.46 0.60 15.82
CA LYS A 99 11.15 1.69 14.90
C LYS A 99 9.70 1.65 14.43
N ARG A 100 9.20 2.79 13.97
CA ARG A 100 7.82 2.96 13.49
C ARG A 100 7.80 3.69 12.16
N LEU A 101 6.82 3.34 11.32
CA LEU A 101 6.57 3.94 10.02
C LEU A 101 5.23 4.67 10.02
N PHE A 102 5.23 5.93 9.62
CA PHE A 102 4.01 6.68 9.37
C PHE A 102 3.59 6.49 7.91
N CYS A 103 2.49 5.78 7.68
CA CYS A 103 2.04 5.34 6.35
C CYS A 103 0.64 5.89 6.03
N PRO A 104 0.48 7.20 5.76
CA PRO A 104 -0.82 7.79 5.42
C PRO A 104 -1.27 7.49 3.98
N TYR A 105 -0.32 7.17 3.09
CA TYR A 105 -0.58 6.72 1.73
C TYR A 105 -1.23 5.35 1.70
N HIS A 106 -2.22 5.18 0.82
CA HIS A 106 -2.97 3.94 0.72
C HIS A 106 -3.54 3.68 -0.67
N GLY A 107 -3.63 2.40 -1.02
CA GLY A 107 -4.45 1.90 -2.13
C GLY A 107 -5.90 1.72 -1.71
N LYS A 108 -6.84 2.01 -2.60
CA LYS A 108 -8.29 1.98 -2.37
C LYS A 108 -8.91 0.79 -3.08
N GLU A 109 -9.52 -0.09 -2.30
CA GLU A 109 -10.43 -1.11 -2.81
C GLU A 109 -11.86 -0.65 -2.44
N GLN A 110 -12.71 -0.46 -3.45
CA GLN A 110 -13.99 0.23 -3.25
C GLN A 110 -15.15 -0.72 -2.92
N HIS A 111 -15.09 -1.99 -3.31
CA HIS A 111 -16.21 -2.92 -3.13
C HIS A 111 -16.41 -3.29 -1.65
N SER A 112 -15.33 -3.62 -0.94
CA SER A 112 -15.37 -3.91 0.51
C SER A 112 -14.85 -2.74 1.36
N LEU A 113 -14.62 -1.58 0.73
CA LEU A 113 -14.06 -0.38 1.37
C LEU A 113 -12.74 -0.64 2.09
N LEU A 114 -11.89 -1.49 1.51
CA LEU A 114 -10.58 -1.83 2.08
C LEU A 114 -9.53 -0.79 1.68
N ARG A 115 -8.47 -0.76 2.47
CA ARG A 115 -7.29 0.09 2.34
C ARG A 115 -6.05 -0.77 2.48
N LEU A 116 -5.10 -0.51 1.59
CA LEU A 116 -3.76 -1.07 1.62
C LEU A 116 -2.80 0.07 1.96
N HIS A 117 -2.32 0.15 3.20
CA HIS A 117 -1.35 1.16 3.60
C HIS A 117 0.07 0.67 3.36
N PHE A 118 0.93 1.57 2.89
CA PHE A 118 2.30 1.26 2.53
C PHE A 118 3.26 2.43 2.81
N SER A 119 4.57 2.16 2.80
CA SER A 119 5.60 3.17 2.99
C SER A 119 5.73 4.09 1.78
N TRP A 120 5.87 5.39 2.06
CA TRP A 120 6.12 6.45 1.08
C TRP A 120 7.31 7.30 1.54
N ARG A 121 8.19 7.85 0.71
CA ARG A 121 8.33 7.77 -0.76
C ARG A 121 9.06 6.48 -1.19
N ILE A 122 8.67 5.87 -2.30
CA ILE A 122 9.36 4.70 -2.87
C ILE A 122 10.68 5.20 -3.46
N GLN A 123 11.81 4.76 -2.88
CA GLN A 123 13.15 5.16 -3.29
C GLN A 123 13.85 4.00 -4.02
N PRO A 124 14.74 4.28 -4.98
CA PRO A 124 15.56 3.26 -5.62
C PRO A 124 16.35 2.45 -4.58
N GLY A 125 16.36 1.13 -4.74
CA GLY A 125 17.05 0.17 -3.88
C GLY A 125 16.46 0.02 -2.48
N GLN A 126 15.30 0.62 -2.19
CA GLN A 126 14.62 0.49 -0.90
C GLN A 126 13.37 -0.40 -1.02
N PRO A 127 13.13 -1.29 -0.05
CA PRO A 127 11.91 -2.09 -0.04
C PRO A 127 10.67 -1.20 0.17
N VAL A 128 9.55 -1.61 -0.45
CA VAL A 128 8.25 -1.00 -0.19
C VAL A 128 7.54 -1.81 0.88
N TYR A 129 7.32 -1.21 2.04
CA TYR A 129 6.66 -1.88 3.16
C TYR A 129 5.14 -1.81 3.03
N VAL A 130 4.47 -2.95 2.92
CA VAL A 130 3.01 -3.05 3.03
C VAL A 130 2.66 -3.35 4.48
N VAL A 131 2.14 -2.36 5.18
CA VAL A 131 2.00 -2.39 6.64
C VAL A 131 0.60 -2.75 7.12
N TYR A 132 -0.42 -2.61 6.28
CA TYR A 132 -1.80 -2.93 6.63
C TYR A 132 -2.66 -3.15 5.39
N ILE A 133 -3.48 -4.21 5.42
CA ILE A 133 -4.55 -4.46 4.46
C ILE A 133 -5.82 -4.79 5.23
N GLY A 134 -6.85 -3.97 5.05
CA GLY A 134 -8.10 -4.14 5.79
C GLY A 134 -9.06 -2.96 5.65
N PRO A 135 -10.13 -2.90 6.43
CA PRO A 135 -11.07 -1.77 6.40
C PRO A 135 -10.38 -0.42 6.63
N LYS A 136 -10.93 0.65 6.07
CA LYS A 136 -10.42 2.02 6.28
C LYS A 136 -10.27 2.35 7.77
N LEU A 137 -9.04 2.66 8.21
CA LEU A 137 -8.68 2.93 9.61
C LEU A 137 -9.24 4.25 10.17
N THR A 138 -9.67 5.15 9.28
CA THR A 138 -10.22 6.46 9.61
C THR A 138 -11.76 6.49 9.63
N LYS A 139 -12.41 5.32 9.59
CA LYS A 139 -13.86 5.24 9.90
C LYS A 139 -14.06 5.59 11.39
N LYS A 140 -15.06 6.43 11.65
CA LYS A 140 -15.57 6.69 13.00
C LYS A 140 -16.42 5.51 13.43
#